data_AF-A0A812V0B1-F1
#
_entry.id   AF-A0A812V0B1-F1
#
_cell.length_a   1.000
_cell.length_b   1.000
_cell.length_c   1.000
_cell.angle_alpha   90.00
_cell.angle_beta   90.00
_cell.angle_gamma   90.00
#
_symmetry.space_group_name_H-M   'P 1'
#
loop_
_entity.id
_entity.type
_entity.pdbx_description
1 polymer ?
#
loop_
_entity_poly.entity_id
_entity_poly.type
_entity_poly.pdbx_seq_one_letter_code
_entity_poly.pdbx_strand_id
1 'polypeptide(L)'
;MPLSSGPVTLSEVPRSDSLADSFKVSLVRPEGEPANSGSKTIVEQSSLQLLSDAERQTLDDYDAIFEKYSLFCNGRWLGVQVLQDSQDLMYLQHIVYMKKPDVIIETGTYKGGLTYFFATILDWIQREEEHDRPTYVLSVDRHHPDMVFAANWFCPPCADCVKSYATPVWERKVRFIQGLADAQETFQAVAGNMHDLDCLQAPSGHVKESKTVVVNLDANHEFAGLLKELIYYAPFVTKNSYLVARH
;
A
#
# COMPACT_ATOMS: atom_id res chain seq x y z
N MET A 1 -2.15 -3.79 39.08
CA MET A 1 -2.08 -2.33 39.32
C MET A 1 -3.29 -1.69 38.66
N PRO A 2 -4.03 -0.78 39.31
CA PRO A 2 -5.16 -0.12 38.68
C PRO A 2 -4.65 0.93 37.69
N LEU A 3 -5.14 0.90 36.45
CA LEU A 3 -4.85 1.92 35.44
C LEU A 3 -5.66 3.19 35.76
N SER A 4 -4.94 4.32 35.81
CA SER A 4 -5.45 5.67 36.02
C SER A 4 -6.50 6.04 34.97
N SER A 5 -7.66 6.55 35.39
CA SER A 5 -8.80 6.95 34.57
C SER A 5 -8.66 8.38 33.98
N GLY A 6 -7.46 8.76 33.57
CA GLY A 6 -7.21 10.01 32.83
C GLY A 6 -7.40 9.84 31.31
N PRO A 7 -7.66 10.91 30.55
CA PRO A 7 -7.67 10.84 29.10
C PRO A 7 -6.28 10.42 28.62
N VAL A 8 -6.19 9.25 27.98
CA VAL A 8 -4.94 8.75 27.37
C VAL A 8 -4.50 9.77 26.33
N THR A 9 -3.37 10.41 26.56
CA THR A 9 -2.78 11.30 25.54
C THR A 9 -2.07 10.44 24.50
N LEU A 10 -2.18 10.79 23.21
CA LEU A 10 -1.54 10.03 22.12
C LEU A 10 -0.01 9.90 22.27
N SER A 11 0.60 10.75 23.11
CA SER A 11 2.01 10.69 23.51
C SER A 11 2.34 9.56 24.49
N GLU A 12 1.37 9.01 25.21
CA GLU A 12 1.55 7.97 26.24
C GLU A 12 1.37 6.55 25.69
N VAL A 13 0.90 6.41 24.45
CA VAL A 13 0.80 5.11 23.78
C VAL A 13 2.22 4.66 23.41
N PRO A 14 2.68 3.49 23.88
CA PRO A 14 4.00 2.95 23.53
C PRO A 14 4.15 2.91 22.01
N ARG A 15 5.09 3.67 21.47
CA ARG A 15 5.45 3.59 20.06
C ARG A 15 6.45 2.46 19.92
N SER A 16 6.09 1.44 19.15
CA SER A 16 7.05 0.42 18.74
C SER A 16 8.17 1.09 17.93
N ASP A 17 9.42 0.74 18.23
CA ASP A 17 10.60 1.17 17.45
C ASP A 17 10.57 0.60 16.01
N SER A 18 9.74 -0.42 15.77
CA SER A 18 9.52 -1.09 14.49
C SER A 18 8.03 -1.13 14.18
N LEU A 19 7.61 -0.47 13.10
CA LEU A 19 6.22 -0.51 12.65
C LEU A 19 5.81 -1.96 12.26
N ALA A 20 6.78 -2.83 11.90
CA ALA A 20 6.53 -4.25 11.61
C ALA A 20 6.04 -5.03 12.84
N ASP A 21 6.49 -4.65 14.03
CA ASP A 21 6.01 -5.24 15.28
C ASP A 21 4.68 -4.61 15.73
N SER A 22 4.33 -3.42 15.21
CA SER A 22 2.99 -2.83 15.37
C SER A 22 1.91 -3.55 14.55
N PHE A 23 2.29 -4.31 13.52
CA PHE A 23 1.35 -5.15 12.75
C PHE A 23 1.24 -6.58 13.30
N LYS A 24 2.10 -6.95 14.26
CA LYS A 24 2.02 -8.23 14.99
C LYS A 24 1.25 -8.10 16.30
N VAL A 25 0.50 -7.03 16.49
CA VAL A 25 -0.36 -6.85 17.67
C VAL A 25 -1.82 -6.82 17.28
N SER A 26 -2.67 -7.40 18.12
CA SER A 26 -4.12 -7.38 17.99
C SER A 26 -4.77 -6.75 19.21
N LEU A 27 -5.84 -5.99 19.00
CA LEU A 27 -6.72 -5.54 20.07
C LEU A 27 -7.83 -6.57 20.27
N VAL A 28 -7.81 -7.26 21.41
CA VAL A 28 -8.78 -8.29 21.74
C VAL A 28 -9.65 -7.87 22.90
N ARG A 29 -10.90 -8.34 22.89
CA ARG A 29 -11.75 -8.29 24.08
C ARG A 29 -11.22 -9.33 25.08
N PRO A 30 -10.99 -8.97 26.36
CA PRO A 30 -10.61 -9.93 27.38
C PRO A 30 -11.65 -11.05 27.53
N GLU A 31 -11.20 -12.25 27.89
CA GLU A 31 -12.10 -13.36 28.16
C GLU A 31 -13.05 -13.04 29.32
N GLY A 32 -14.33 -13.40 29.20
CA GLY A 32 -15.35 -13.13 30.22
C GLY A 32 -15.97 -11.72 30.21
N GLU A 33 -15.42 -10.78 29.44
CA GLU A 33 -16.00 -9.44 29.28
C GLU A 33 -17.22 -9.45 28.33
N PRO A 34 -18.29 -8.66 28.56
CA PRO A 34 -19.42 -8.58 27.63
C PRO A 34 -19.02 -7.99 26.27
N ALA A 35 -19.75 -8.32 25.20
CA ALA A 35 -19.39 -7.93 23.83
C ALA A 35 -19.25 -6.41 23.63
N ASN A 36 -20.03 -5.62 24.36
CA ASN A 36 -20.02 -4.16 24.32
C ASN A 36 -19.15 -3.55 25.42
N SER A 37 -18.28 -4.31 26.08
CA SER A 37 -17.35 -3.73 27.03
C SER A 37 -16.31 -2.87 26.29
N GLY A 38 -16.08 -1.66 26.80
CA GLY A 38 -15.04 -0.78 26.29
C GLY A 38 -13.63 -1.35 26.51
N SER A 39 -13.49 -2.41 27.30
CA SER A 39 -12.22 -3.06 27.62
C SER A 39 -11.61 -3.74 26.39
N LYS A 40 -10.35 -3.42 26.12
CA LYS A 40 -9.52 -4.04 25.09
C LYS A 40 -8.13 -4.28 25.67
N THR A 41 -7.55 -5.43 25.35
CA THR A 41 -6.17 -5.76 25.69
C THR A 41 -5.37 -5.91 24.39
N ILE A 42 -4.11 -5.48 24.42
CA ILE A 42 -3.17 -5.68 23.32
C ILE A 42 -2.54 -7.07 23.50
N VAL A 43 -2.52 -7.87 22.44
CA VAL A 43 -1.79 -9.15 22.39
C VAL A 43 -0.76 -9.10 21.27
N GLU A 44 0.45 -9.60 21.52
CA GLU A 44 1.59 -9.60 20.58
C GLU A 44 1.52 -10.76 19.57
N GLN A 45 0.36 -10.94 18.95
CA GLN A 45 0.17 -11.86 17.84
C GLN A 45 -0.80 -11.28 16.80
N SER A 46 -0.65 -11.74 15.55
CA SER A 46 -1.54 -11.38 14.45
C SER A 46 -2.96 -11.89 14.71
N SER A 47 -3.98 -11.16 14.24
CA SER A 47 -5.37 -11.56 14.40
C SER A 47 -5.63 -12.94 13.79
N LEU A 48 -4.98 -13.29 12.68
CA LEU A 48 -5.11 -14.61 12.04
C LEU A 48 -4.66 -15.77 12.93
N GLN A 49 -3.69 -15.52 13.83
CA GLN A 49 -3.20 -16.52 14.79
C GLN A 49 -4.17 -16.70 15.97
N LEU A 50 -5.04 -15.73 16.21
CA LEU A 50 -6.06 -15.78 17.26
C LEU A 50 -7.31 -16.56 16.85
N LEU A 51 -7.55 -16.68 15.53
CA LEU A 51 -8.75 -17.31 15.01
C LEU A 51 -8.70 -18.83 15.22
N SER A 52 -9.86 -19.41 15.50
CA SER A 52 -10.09 -20.84 15.35
C SER A 52 -10.08 -21.24 13.86
N ASP A 53 -10.00 -22.54 13.57
CA ASP A 53 -10.06 -23.04 12.20
C ASP A 53 -11.39 -22.68 11.51
N ALA A 54 -12.50 -22.70 12.25
CA ALA A 54 -13.82 -22.33 11.72
C ALA A 54 -13.91 -20.83 11.38
N GLU A 55 -13.30 -19.97 12.20
CA GLU A 55 -13.24 -18.53 11.93
C GLU A 55 -12.30 -18.21 10.76
N ARG A 56 -11.16 -18.91 10.63
CA ARG A 56 -10.30 -18.83 9.44
C ARG A 56 -11.06 -19.22 8.18
N GLN A 57 -11.78 -20.34 8.21
CA GLN A 57 -12.62 -20.76 7.09
C GLN A 57 -13.69 -19.72 6.75
N THR A 58 -14.25 -19.03 7.75
CA THR A 58 -15.23 -17.95 7.51
C THR A 58 -14.60 -16.77 6.77
N LEU A 59 -13.34 -16.43 7.06
CA LEU A 59 -12.61 -15.41 6.30
C LEU A 59 -12.33 -15.85 4.87
N ASP A 60 -11.91 -17.10 4.67
CA ASP A 60 -11.68 -17.68 3.33
C ASP A 60 -12.99 -17.69 2.51
N ASP A 61 -14.12 -18.01 3.15
CA ASP A 61 -15.44 -17.98 2.51
C ASP A 61 -15.87 -16.55 2.14
N TYR A 62 -15.53 -15.56 2.98
CA TYR A 62 -15.76 -14.15 2.66
C TYR A 62 -14.91 -13.70 1.47
N ASP A 63 -13.63 -14.06 1.43
CA ASP A 63 -12.73 -13.79 0.32
C ASP A 63 -13.25 -14.41 -0.99
N ALA A 64 -13.71 -15.66 -0.93
CA ALA A 64 -14.35 -16.32 -2.07
C ALA A 64 -15.62 -15.59 -2.56
N ILE A 65 -16.41 -15.01 -1.65
CA ILE A 65 -17.57 -14.16 -2.00
C ILE A 65 -17.10 -12.84 -2.62
N PHE A 66 -16.08 -12.21 -2.04
CA PHE A 66 -15.49 -10.95 -2.51
C PHE A 66 -15.03 -11.07 -3.97
N GLU A 67 -14.34 -12.16 -4.30
CA GLU A 67 -13.91 -12.52 -5.65
C GLU A 67 -15.08 -12.87 -6.56
N LYS A 68 -15.95 -13.80 -6.14
CA LYS A 68 -17.08 -14.31 -6.93
C LYS A 68 -18.01 -13.20 -7.41
N TYR A 69 -18.27 -12.20 -6.58
CA TYR A 69 -19.15 -11.07 -6.92
C TYR A 69 -18.39 -9.82 -7.34
N SER A 70 -17.06 -9.92 -7.51
CA SER A 70 -16.18 -8.84 -7.93
C SER A 70 -16.38 -7.57 -7.09
N LEU A 71 -16.48 -7.74 -5.77
CA LEU A 71 -16.79 -6.63 -4.86
C LEU A 71 -15.70 -5.55 -4.90
N PHE A 72 -14.44 -5.93 -5.19
CA PHE A 72 -13.34 -5.01 -5.48
C PHE A 72 -13.64 -4.02 -6.62
N CYS A 73 -14.54 -4.33 -7.57
CA CYS A 73 -14.91 -3.40 -8.64
C CYS A 73 -15.71 -2.19 -8.12
N ASN A 74 -16.28 -2.26 -6.92
CA ASN A 74 -17.12 -1.22 -6.33
C ASN A 74 -16.33 -0.21 -5.49
N GLY A 75 -15.06 -0.50 -5.14
CA GLY A 75 -14.21 0.38 -4.35
C GLY A 75 -13.94 1.72 -5.04
N ARG A 76 -14.07 2.83 -4.31
CA ARG A 76 -13.78 4.19 -4.81
C ARG A 76 -12.90 4.96 -3.82
N TRP A 77 -11.88 5.63 -4.33
CA TRP A 77 -11.12 6.63 -3.60
C TRP A 77 -11.26 7.98 -4.28
N LEU A 78 -11.93 8.92 -3.62
CA LEU A 78 -12.22 10.26 -4.16
C LEU A 78 -12.80 10.23 -5.60
N GLY A 79 -13.69 9.28 -5.87
CA GLY A 79 -14.34 9.09 -7.16
C GLY A 79 -13.56 8.24 -8.18
N VAL A 80 -12.30 7.89 -7.93
CA VAL A 80 -11.50 6.96 -8.76
C VAL A 80 -11.78 5.52 -8.35
N GLN A 81 -11.97 4.61 -9.32
CA GLN A 81 -12.12 3.17 -9.07
C GLN A 81 -10.81 2.55 -8.57
N VAL A 82 -10.85 1.91 -7.40
CA VAL A 82 -9.71 1.24 -6.75
C VAL A 82 -10.09 -0.21 -6.46
N LEU A 83 -9.27 -1.15 -6.94
CA LEU A 83 -9.52 -2.60 -6.85
C LEU A 83 -8.75 -3.21 -5.67
N GLN A 84 -9.00 -2.68 -4.48
CA GLN A 84 -8.39 -3.12 -3.22
C GLN A 84 -9.48 -3.35 -2.19
N ASP A 85 -9.24 -4.25 -1.23
CA ASP A 85 -10.10 -4.31 -0.05
C ASP A 85 -9.96 -2.99 0.73
N SER A 86 -11.06 -2.56 1.35
CA SER A 86 -11.05 -1.36 2.19
C SER A 86 -10.06 -1.47 3.36
N GLN A 87 -9.91 -2.66 3.94
CA GLN A 87 -8.95 -2.93 5.00
C GLN A 87 -7.50 -2.78 4.51
N ASP A 88 -7.19 -3.27 3.30
CA ASP A 88 -5.88 -3.07 2.68
C ASP A 88 -5.57 -1.59 2.53
N LEU A 89 -6.52 -0.81 2.00
CA LEU A 89 -6.35 0.64 1.87
C LEU A 89 -6.11 1.33 3.22
N MET A 90 -6.78 0.90 4.30
CA MET A 90 -6.53 1.48 5.63
C MET A 90 -5.11 1.18 6.13
N TYR A 91 -4.60 -0.03 5.91
CA TYR A 91 -3.22 -0.36 6.30
C TYR A 91 -2.18 0.33 5.42
N LEU A 92 -2.40 0.37 4.11
CA LEU A 92 -1.53 1.08 3.16
C LEU A 92 -1.49 2.57 3.47
N GLN A 93 -2.63 3.19 3.78
CA GLN A 93 -2.69 4.58 4.25
C GLN A 93 -1.82 4.77 5.50
N HIS A 94 -1.97 3.88 6.49
CA HIS A 94 -1.23 3.97 7.74
C HIS A 94 0.28 3.81 7.50
N ILE A 95 0.70 2.85 6.67
CA ILE A 95 2.11 2.63 6.30
C ILE A 95 2.69 3.89 5.66
N VAL A 96 2.00 4.44 4.64
CA VAL A 96 2.46 5.63 3.94
C VAL A 96 2.53 6.83 4.87
N TYR A 97 1.54 7.04 5.73
CA TYR A 97 1.56 8.14 6.69
C TYR A 97 2.70 8.03 7.72
N MET A 98 2.95 6.83 8.24
CA MET A 98 3.99 6.61 9.23
C MET A 98 5.39 6.65 8.64
N LYS A 99 5.56 6.21 7.39
CA LYS A 99 6.86 6.18 6.70
C LYS A 99 7.19 7.43 5.93
N LYS A 100 6.18 8.17 5.47
CA LYS A 100 6.34 9.40 4.67
C LYS A 100 7.38 9.22 3.54
N PRO A 101 7.21 8.19 2.68
CA PRO A 101 8.23 7.80 1.73
C PRO A 101 8.56 8.92 0.73
N ASP A 102 9.82 9.01 0.32
CA ASP A 102 10.24 9.81 -0.84
C ASP A 102 9.66 9.22 -2.12
N VAL A 103 9.67 7.89 -2.22
CA VAL A 103 9.21 7.17 -3.40
C VAL A 103 8.39 5.96 -2.98
N ILE A 104 7.24 5.79 -3.62
CA ILE A 104 6.50 4.54 -3.64
C ILE A 104 6.71 3.90 -5.01
N ILE A 105 7.18 2.65 -5.05
CA ILE A 105 7.21 1.86 -6.29
C ILE A 105 6.00 0.94 -6.24
N GLU A 106 5.13 1.04 -7.23
CA GLU A 106 3.95 0.19 -7.37
C GLU A 106 4.04 -0.56 -8.69
N THR A 107 3.86 -1.87 -8.66
CA THR A 107 3.65 -2.69 -9.85
C THR A 107 2.19 -3.10 -9.94
N GLY A 108 1.60 -3.03 -11.14
CA GLY A 108 0.17 -3.30 -11.35
C GLY A 108 -0.70 -2.05 -11.23
N THR A 109 -0.48 -1.07 -12.11
CA THR A 109 -1.27 0.17 -12.13
C THR A 109 -2.74 -0.07 -12.48
N TYR A 110 -3.02 -0.97 -13.43
CA TYR A 110 -4.37 -1.18 -13.98
C TYR A 110 -5.03 0.16 -14.42
N LYS A 111 -6.14 0.57 -13.81
CA LYS A 111 -6.82 1.86 -14.06
C LYS A 111 -6.25 3.03 -13.24
N GLY A 112 -5.15 2.81 -12.52
CA GLY A 112 -4.45 3.81 -11.71
C GLY A 112 -5.14 4.13 -10.38
N GLY A 113 -6.00 3.25 -9.88
CA GLY A 113 -6.76 3.48 -8.66
C GLY A 113 -5.88 3.55 -7.41
N LEU A 114 -5.08 2.51 -7.20
CA LEU A 114 -4.17 2.44 -6.05
C LEU A 114 -3.01 3.44 -6.18
N THR A 115 -2.49 3.62 -7.40
CA THR A 115 -1.55 4.70 -7.73
C THR A 115 -2.06 6.08 -7.32
N TYR A 116 -3.31 6.38 -7.66
CA TYR A 116 -3.95 7.65 -7.33
C TYR A 116 -4.17 7.79 -5.83
N PHE A 117 -4.56 6.71 -5.16
CA PHE A 117 -4.63 6.65 -3.70
C PHE A 117 -3.30 7.03 -3.07
N PHE A 118 -2.19 6.40 -3.46
CA PHE A 118 -0.86 6.75 -2.95
C PHE A 118 -0.47 8.19 -3.28
N ALA A 119 -0.67 8.63 -4.53
CA ALA A 119 -0.35 9.98 -4.98
C ALA A 119 -1.09 11.05 -4.17
N THR A 120 -2.38 10.85 -3.88
CA THR A 120 -3.17 11.81 -3.09
C THR A 120 -2.72 11.90 -1.64
N ILE A 121 -2.32 10.78 -1.02
CA ILE A 121 -1.78 10.78 0.35
C ILE A 121 -0.43 11.49 0.38
N LEU A 122 0.48 11.20 -0.56
CA LEU A 122 1.79 11.86 -0.65
C LEU A 122 1.67 13.37 -0.92
N ASP A 123 0.72 13.78 -1.77
CA ASP A 123 0.43 15.18 -2.04
C ASP A 123 -0.14 15.90 -0.82
N TRP A 124 -0.99 15.23 -0.04
CA TRP A 124 -1.50 15.76 1.21
C TRP A 124 -0.38 15.93 2.24
N ILE A 125 0.42 14.89 2.51
CA ILE A 125 1.55 14.92 3.47
C ILE A 125 2.51 16.06 3.12
N GLN A 126 2.91 16.18 1.85
CA GLN A 126 3.86 17.22 1.44
C GLN A 126 3.32 18.64 1.67
N ARG A 127 2.02 18.86 1.47
CA ARG A 127 1.38 20.18 1.69
C ARG A 127 1.22 20.50 3.17
N GLU A 128 0.91 19.50 4.00
CA GLU A 128 0.72 19.68 5.45
C GLU A 128 2.05 19.95 6.17
N GLU A 129 3.12 19.25 5.78
CA GLU A 129 4.44 19.39 6.41
C GLU A 129 5.28 20.54 5.84
N GLU A 130 4.77 21.25 4.83
CA GLU A 130 5.42 22.38 4.15
C GLU A 130 6.90 22.13 3.80
N HIS A 131 7.24 20.90 3.40
CA HIS A 131 8.62 20.54 3.06
C HIS A 131 8.85 20.53 1.55
N ASP A 132 10.00 21.05 1.10
CA ASP A 132 10.37 21.08 -0.32
C ASP A 132 10.83 19.71 -0.87
N ARG A 133 10.94 18.69 -0.01
CA ARG A 133 11.34 17.34 -0.43
C ARG A 133 10.27 16.75 -1.37
N PRO A 134 10.58 16.51 -2.65
CA PRO A 134 9.60 16.02 -3.59
C PRO A 134 9.35 14.53 -3.37
N THR A 135 8.08 14.13 -3.41
CA THR A 135 7.64 12.74 -3.26
C THR A 135 6.94 12.24 -4.52
N TYR A 136 7.15 10.97 -4.88
CA TYR A 136 6.61 10.39 -6.12
C TYR A 136 6.11 8.96 -5.96
N VAL A 137 5.18 8.58 -6.83
CA VAL A 137 4.81 7.19 -7.10
C VAL A 137 5.41 6.81 -8.46
N LEU A 138 6.30 5.81 -8.47
CA LEU A 138 6.74 5.14 -9.70
C LEU A 138 5.76 4.00 -9.95
N SER A 139 4.86 4.16 -10.91
CA SER A 139 3.80 3.19 -11.18
C SER A 139 4.10 2.42 -12.45
N VAL A 140 4.15 1.09 -12.35
CA VAL A 140 4.62 0.18 -13.39
C VAL A 140 3.48 -0.69 -13.89
N ASP A 141 3.18 -0.63 -15.18
CA ASP A 141 2.23 -1.53 -15.83
C ASP A 141 2.53 -1.66 -17.32
N ARG A 142 2.15 -2.80 -17.92
CA ARG A 142 2.26 -3.05 -19.36
C ARG A 142 1.36 -2.13 -20.19
N HIS A 143 0.27 -1.63 -19.61
CA HIS A 143 -0.67 -0.74 -20.29
C HIS A 143 -0.91 0.54 -19.50
N HIS A 144 -0.89 1.67 -20.20
CA HIS A 144 -1.29 2.95 -19.60
C HIS A 144 -2.76 2.88 -19.14
N PRO A 145 -3.12 3.49 -17.98
CA PRO A 145 -4.48 3.47 -17.45
C PRO A 145 -5.57 3.93 -18.42
N ASP A 146 -5.25 4.85 -19.34
CA ASP A 146 -6.18 5.30 -20.40
C ASP A 146 -6.61 4.14 -21.32
N MET A 147 -5.67 3.29 -21.73
CA MET A 147 -5.97 2.10 -22.55
C MET A 147 -6.84 1.11 -21.79
N VAL A 148 -6.51 0.85 -20.52
CA VAL A 148 -7.26 -0.09 -19.66
C VAL A 148 -8.68 0.42 -19.44
N PHE A 149 -8.84 1.73 -19.21
CA PHE A 149 -10.13 2.38 -19.03
C PHE A 149 -10.99 2.28 -20.30
N ALA A 150 -10.41 2.57 -21.47
CA ALA A 150 -11.10 2.50 -22.75
C ALA A 150 -11.51 1.08 -23.16
N ALA A 151 -10.70 0.07 -22.79
CA ALA A 151 -10.94 -1.31 -23.16
C ALA A 151 -11.97 -2.03 -22.28
N ASN A 152 -12.47 -1.39 -21.21
CA ASN A 152 -13.42 -1.98 -20.25
C ASN A 152 -12.96 -3.34 -19.70
N TRP A 153 -11.65 -3.54 -19.53
CA TRP A 153 -11.11 -4.79 -19.02
C TRP A 153 -11.57 -5.06 -17.60
N PHE A 154 -11.90 -6.31 -17.31
CA PHE A 154 -12.19 -6.86 -15.98
C PHE A 154 -13.35 -6.19 -15.22
N CYS A 155 -13.12 -5.03 -14.61
CA CYS A 155 -14.19 -4.23 -14.00
C CYS A 155 -14.69 -3.20 -15.02
N PRO A 156 -15.99 -3.06 -15.29
CA PRO A 156 -16.49 -1.93 -16.08
C PRO A 156 -16.20 -0.60 -15.37
N PRO A 157 -15.77 0.45 -16.10
CA PRO A 157 -15.70 1.80 -15.54
C PRO A 157 -17.12 2.30 -15.23
N CYS A 158 -17.29 2.95 -14.09
CA CYS A 158 -18.55 3.62 -13.77
C CYS A 158 -18.70 4.90 -14.59
N ALA A 159 -19.95 5.30 -14.87
CA ALA A 159 -20.26 6.44 -15.74
C ALA A 159 -19.69 7.77 -15.19
N ASP A 160 -19.54 7.86 -13.87
CA ASP A 160 -19.08 9.01 -13.10
C ASP A 160 -17.67 8.82 -12.51
N CYS A 161 -16.98 7.73 -12.87
CA CYS A 161 -15.65 7.44 -12.36
C CYS A 161 -14.64 8.50 -12.82
N VAL A 162 -13.92 9.08 -11.87
CA VAL A 162 -12.80 9.98 -12.14
C VAL A 162 -11.68 9.18 -12.81
N LYS A 163 -11.12 9.72 -13.88
CA LYS A 163 -9.93 9.18 -14.55
C LYS A 163 -8.69 9.64 -13.80
N SER A 164 -8.11 8.76 -12.98
CA SER A 164 -6.91 9.00 -12.17
C SER A 164 -5.79 9.74 -12.93
N TYR A 165 -5.46 9.25 -14.13
CA TYR A 165 -4.40 9.75 -15.02
C TYR A 165 -4.67 11.13 -15.64
N ALA A 166 -5.88 11.67 -15.51
CA ALA A 166 -6.25 13.00 -15.96
C ALA A 166 -6.37 14.01 -14.80
N THR A 167 -5.96 13.63 -13.59
CA THR A 167 -6.04 14.50 -12.41
C THR A 167 -4.75 15.31 -12.22
N PRO A 168 -4.83 16.54 -11.67
CA PRO A 168 -3.65 17.34 -11.39
C PRO A 168 -2.66 16.68 -10.42
N VAL A 169 -3.14 15.86 -9.48
CA VAL A 169 -2.26 15.15 -8.54
C VAL A 169 -1.47 14.04 -9.23
N TRP A 170 -2.06 13.36 -10.21
CA TRP A 170 -1.34 12.39 -11.02
C TRP A 170 -0.17 13.05 -11.75
N GLU A 171 -0.41 14.17 -12.43
CA GLU A 171 0.63 14.93 -13.13
C GLU A 171 1.77 15.37 -12.21
N ARG A 172 1.46 15.75 -10.97
CA ARG A 172 2.48 16.18 -10.00
C ARG A 172 3.28 15.04 -9.37
N LYS A 173 2.64 13.87 -9.15
CA LYS A 173 3.16 12.83 -8.25
C LYS A 173 3.52 11.52 -8.93
N VAL A 174 2.96 11.23 -10.09
CA VAL A 174 3.08 9.91 -10.70
C VAL A 174 4.06 9.96 -11.86
N ARG A 175 5.05 9.07 -11.83
CA ARG A 175 5.87 8.73 -12.99
C ARG A 175 5.46 7.35 -13.46
N PHE A 176 4.69 7.30 -14.54
CA PHE A 176 4.25 6.03 -15.13
C PHE A 176 5.37 5.42 -15.98
N ILE A 177 5.65 4.13 -15.75
CA ILE A 177 6.69 3.37 -16.43
C ILE A 177 6.01 2.21 -17.14
N GLN A 178 5.92 2.31 -18.47
CA GLN A 178 5.24 1.30 -19.26
C GLN A 178 6.13 0.08 -19.52
N GLY A 179 5.73 -1.09 -19.03
CA GLY A 179 6.47 -2.33 -19.19
C GLY A 179 5.95 -3.46 -18.33
N LEU A 180 6.41 -4.68 -18.59
CA LEU A 180 6.10 -5.82 -17.72
C LEU A 180 6.93 -5.69 -16.43
N ALA A 181 6.29 -5.80 -15.27
CA ALA A 181 6.95 -5.64 -13.98
C ALA A 181 8.08 -6.66 -13.75
N ASP A 182 8.00 -7.83 -14.38
CA ASP A 182 8.98 -8.90 -14.30
C ASP A 182 10.00 -8.91 -15.46
N ALA A 183 10.10 -7.83 -16.23
CA ALA A 183 11.09 -7.66 -17.29
C ALA A 183 12.29 -6.81 -16.83
N GLN A 184 13.49 -7.20 -17.28
CA GLN A 184 14.74 -6.55 -16.90
C GLN A 184 14.81 -5.10 -17.39
N GLU A 185 14.28 -4.80 -18.56
CA GLU A 185 14.23 -3.45 -19.14
C GLU A 185 13.36 -2.52 -18.31
N THR A 186 12.23 -3.02 -17.80
CA THR A 186 11.34 -2.27 -16.90
C THR A 186 12.03 -1.98 -15.57
N PHE A 187 12.72 -2.97 -14.99
CA PHE A 187 13.53 -2.76 -13.79
C PHE A 187 14.61 -1.69 -14.02
N GLN A 188 15.30 -1.71 -15.16
CA GLN A 188 16.28 -0.68 -15.51
C GLN A 188 15.64 0.71 -15.64
N ALA A 189 14.42 0.81 -16.21
CA ALA A 189 13.69 2.07 -16.28
C ALA A 189 13.28 2.60 -14.89
N VAL A 190 12.91 1.71 -13.97
CA VAL A 190 12.66 2.06 -12.56
C VAL A 190 13.95 2.54 -11.89
N ALA A 191 15.06 1.82 -12.05
CA ALA A 191 16.37 2.22 -11.52
C ALA A 191 16.82 3.58 -12.07
N GLY A 192 16.59 3.85 -13.36
CA GLY A 192 16.84 5.15 -13.99
C GLY A 192 16.03 6.27 -13.35
N ASN A 193 14.73 6.05 -13.11
CA ASN A 193 13.89 7.02 -12.40
C ASN A 193 14.38 7.25 -10.96
N MET A 194 14.77 6.19 -10.25
CA MET A 194 15.34 6.30 -8.90
C MET A 194 16.66 7.09 -8.90
N HIS A 195 17.50 6.91 -9.92
CA HIS A 195 18.70 7.73 -10.10
C HIS A 195 18.36 9.20 -10.36
N ASP A 196 17.42 9.48 -11.26
CA ASP A 196 16.99 10.85 -11.60
C ASP A 196 16.32 11.59 -10.43
N LEU A 197 15.73 10.84 -9.50
CA LEU A 197 15.18 11.34 -8.24
C LEU A 197 16.23 11.50 -7.14
N ASP A 198 17.51 11.30 -7.46
CA ASP A 198 18.64 11.35 -6.53
C ASP A 198 18.48 10.37 -5.36
N CYS A 199 17.81 9.23 -5.60
CA CYS A 199 17.56 8.21 -4.58
C CYS A 199 18.71 7.21 -4.46
N LEU A 200 19.54 7.03 -5.50
CA LEU A 200 20.58 6.01 -5.52
C LEU A 200 21.98 6.57 -5.22
N GLN A 201 22.82 5.79 -4.55
CA GLN A 201 24.20 6.12 -4.26
C GLN A 201 25.12 5.61 -5.37
N ALA A 202 25.94 6.49 -5.96
CA ALA A 202 26.98 6.08 -6.91
C ALA A 202 28.23 5.53 -6.18
N PRO A 203 28.91 4.51 -6.71
CA PRO A 203 28.55 3.67 -7.87
C PRO A 203 27.73 2.42 -7.49
N SER A 204 27.38 2.25 -6.21
CA SER A 204 26.79 1.00 -5.70
C SER A 204 25.37 0.73 -6.20
N GLY A 205 24.62 1.77 -6.56
CA GLY A 205 23.23 1.66 -6.99
C GLY A 205 22.24 1.40 -5.85
N HIS A 206 22.71 1.33 -4.59
CA HIS A 206 21.84 1.19 -3.43
C HIS A 206 21.08 2.49 -3.14
N VAL A 207 19.88 2.38 -2.56
CA VAL A 207 19.13 3.54 -2.11
C VAL A 207 19.89 4.24 -0.97
N LYS A 208 19.99 5.58 -1.03
CA LYS A 208 20.66 6.40 -0.01
C LYS A 208 19.96 6.27 1.34
N GLU A 209 20.74 6.25 2.42
CA GLU A 209 20.19 6.14 3.79
C GLU A 209 19.27 7.29 4.20
N SER A 210 19.42 8.46 3.56
CA SER A 210 18.54 9.62 3.78
C SER A 210 17.18 9.51 3.09
N LYS A 211 16.96 8.45 2.31
CA LYS A 211 15.72 8.23 1.56
C LYS A 211 14.90 7.13 2.21
N THR A 212 13.58 7.25 2.08
CA THR A 212 12.62 6.22 2.46
C THR A 212 11.86 5.77 1.21
N VAL A 213 11.89 4.47 0.93
CA VAL A 213 11.22 3.88 -0.23
C VAL A 213 10.31 2.75 0.22
N VAL A 214 9.06 2.79 -0.22
CA VAL A 214 8.07 1.72 -0.02
C VAL A 214 7.81 1.06 -1.36
N VAL A 215 7.67 -0.27 -1.36
CA VAL A 215 7.35 -1.05 -2.55
C VAL A 215 6.01 -1.75 -2.36
N ASN A 216 5.14 -1.71 -3.37
CA ASN A 216 3.86 -2.41 -3.43
C ASN A 216 3.82 -3.26 -4.70
N LEU A 217 3.79 -4.58 -4.56
CA LEU A 217 3.76 -5.53 -5.67
C LEU A 217 2.34 -6.04 -5.90
N ASP A 218 1.78 -5.75 -7.07
CA ASP A 218 0.40 -6.10 -7.45
C ASP A 218 0.25 -6.38 -8.96
N ALA A 219 1.34 -6.69 -9.67
CA ALA A 219 1.29 -6.93 -11.12
C ALA A 219 0.98 -8.39 -11.50
N ASN A 220 1.43 -9.36 -10.68
CA ASN A 220 1.27 -10.78 -10.98
C ASN A 220 0.89 -11.58 -9.72
N HIS A 221 -0.19 -12.37 -9.82
CA HIS A 221 -0.72 -13.21 -8.75
C HIS A 221 -0.24 -14.67 -8.85
N GLU A 222 0.73 -14.96 -9.72
CA GLU A 222 1.39 -16.26 -9.80
C GLU A 222 2.76 -16.22 -9.12
N PHE A 223 3.09 -17.29 -8.38
CA PHE A 223 4.34 -17.42 -7.64
C PHE A 223 5.59 -17.06 -8.46
N ALA A 224 5.69 -17.55 -9.71
CA ALA A 224 6.86 -17.32 -10.54
C ALA A 224 7.01 -15.84 -10.96
N GLY A 225 5.91 -15.13 -11.16
CA GLY A 225 5.91 -13.70 -11.44
C GLY A 225 6.29 -12.90 -10.20
N LEU A 226 5.60 -13.14 -9.09
CA LEU A 226 5.85 -12.45 -7.83
C LEU A 226 7.30 -12.65 -7.34
N LEU A 227 7.87 -13.85 -7.48
CA LEU A 227 9.26 -14.11 -7.12
C LEU A 227 10.25 -13.23 -7.91
N LYS A 228 10.01 -13.02 -9.20
CA LYS A 228 10.86 -12.12 -10.01
C LYS A 228 10.70 -10.68 -9.58
N GLU A 229 9.48 -10.23 -9.32
CA GLU A 229 9.23 -8.89 -8.80
C GLU A 229 9.93 -8.67 -7.45
N LEU A 230 9.87 -9.63 -6.54
CA LEU A 230 10.62 -9.60 -5.29
C LEU A 230 12.12 -9.46 -5.53
N ILE A 231 12.70 -10.24 -6.45
CA ILE A 231 14.13 -10.15 -6.80
C ILE A 231 14.49 -8.76 -7.34
N TYR A 232 13.63 -8.16 -8.17
CA TYR A 232 13.90 -6.85 -8.78
C TYR A 232 13.66 -5.68 -7.83
N TYR A 233 12.56 -5.68 -7.06
CA TYR A 233 12.13 -4.48 -6.34
C TYR A 233 12.48 -4.50 -4.85
N ALA A 234 12.70 -5.66 -4.23
CA ALA A 234 13.15 -5.71 -2.82
C ALA A 234 14.44 -4.92 -2.54
N PRO A 235 15.45 -4.87 -3.44
CA PRO A 235 16.65 -4.06 -3.25
C PRO A 235 16.39 -2.54 -3.12
N PHE A 236 15.24 -2.03 -3.58
CA PHE A 236 14.88 -0.63 -3.41
C PHE A 236 14.27 -0.31 -2.04
N VAL A 237 13.84 -1.31 -1.27
CA VAL A 237 13.19 -1.09 0.02
C VAL A 237 14.25 -0.65 1.04
N THR A 238 14.01 0.49 1.67
CA THR A 238 14.94 1.03 2.67
C THR A 238 14.77 0.34 4.01
N LYS A 239 15.80 0.37 4.86
CA LYS A 239 15.71 -0.16 6.23
C LYS A 239 14.53 0.48 6.96
N ASN A 240 13.84 -0.32 7.78
CA ASN A 240 12.63 0.07 8.51
C ASN A 240 11.47 0.54 7.61
N SER A 241 11.47 0.17 6.32
CA SER A 241 10.37 0.41 5.39
C SER A 241 9.69 -0.91 5.01
N TYR A 242 8.78 -0.88 4.04
CA TYR A 242 7.94 -2.00 3.64
C TYR A 242 8.07 -2.36 2.18
N LEU A 243 8.04 -3.68 1.95
CA LEU A 243 7.54 -4.27 0.73
C LEU A 243 6.21 -4.94 1.05
N VAL A 244 5.15 -4.51 0.39
CA VAL A 244 3.84 -5.14 0.44
C VAL A 244 3.70 -5.96 -0.83
N ALA A 245 3.32 -7.23 -0.69
CA ALA A 245 3.09 -8.12 -1.80
C ALA A 245 1.67 -8.67 -1.69
N ARG A 246 0.91 -8.55 -2.77
CA ARG A 246 -0.38 -9.20 -2.89
C ARG A 246 -0.20 -10.58 -3.49
N HIS A 247 -0.90 -11.56 -2.95
CA HIS A 247 -1.00 -12.91 -3.48
C HIS A 247 -2.45 -13.17 -3.84
#